data_AF-A0A2N8ZJJ3-F1
#
_entry.id   AF-A0A2N8ZJJ3-F1
#
_cell.length_a   1.000
_cell.length_b   1.000
_cell.length_c   1.000
_cell.angle_alpha   90.00
_cell.angle_beta   90.00
_cell.angle_gamma   90.00
#
_symmetry.space_group_name_H-M   'P 1'
#
loop_
_entity.id
_entity.type
_entity.pdbx_description
1 polymer ?
#
loop_
_entity_poly.entity_id
_entity_poly.type
_entity_poly.pdbx_seq_one_letter_code
_entity_poly.pdbx_strand_id
1 'polypeptide(L)'
;MKNKLLLSSVLTLVTLTSAGSFAQGGFSSDQANASNQSSSVGFNGNIANPDTVKAASEARDDAYVTLTGNITEQIGHELYTFSDETGQIVVEIEHEDWHGINVTADTKLIVQGEVDQGWTTVKVDVDRISLAN
;
A
#
# COMPACT_ATOMS: atom_id res chain seq x y z
N MET A 1 -69.03 0.78 5.35
CA MET A 1 -69.23 0.09 6.65
C MET A 1 -68.50 -1.25 6.61
N LYS A 2 -67.57 -1.44 7.57
CA LYS A 2 -67.23 -2.70 8.25
C LYS A 2 -66.52 -3.79 7.44
N ASN A 3 -65.18 -3.74 7.43
CA ASN A 3 -64.35 -4.91 7.15
C ASN A 3 -64.41 -5.88 8.34
N LYS A 4 -64.68 -7.15 8.03
CA LYS A 4 -64.92 -8.23 8.99
C LYS A 4 -63.59 -8.79 9.52
N LEU A 5 -63.50 -8.84 10.84
CA LEU A 5 -62.45 -9.49 11.62
C LEU A 5 -62.54 -11.01 11.45
N LEU A 6 -61.41 -11.67 11.24
CA LEU A 6 -61.27 -13.11 11.48
C LEU A 6 -60.16 -13.31 12.51
N LEU A 7 -60.58 -13.64 13.73
CA LEU A 7 -59.75 -14.19 14.79
C LEU A 7 -59.49 -15.67 14.48
N SER A 8 -58.24 -16.11 14.56
CA SER A 8 -57.95 -17.48 14.97
C SER A 8 -56.62 -17.55 15.70
N SER A 9 -56.71 -18.01 16.94
CA SER A 9 -55.61 -18.18 17.90
C SER A 9 -54.88 -19.50 17.63
N VAL A 10 -53.55 -19.48 17.68
CA VAL A 10 -52.78 -20.68 18.07
C VAL A 10 -51.70 -20.23 19.05
N LEU A 11 -51.81 -20.79 20.25
CA LEU A 11 -50.86 -20.70 21.35
C LEU A 11 -49.83 -21.81 21.16
N THR A 12 -48.57 -21.45 20.89
CA THR A 12 -47.43 -22.38 20.92
C THR A 12 -46.41 -21.88 21.93
N LEU A 13 -46.18 -22.70 22.95
CA LEU A 13 -45.26 -22.50 24.07
C LEU A 13 -44.07 -23.47 23.93
N VAL A 14 -42.93 -23.11 24.54
CA VAL A 14 -41.70 -23.91 24.81
C VAL A 14 -40.61 -23.78 23.71
N THR A 15 -39.73 -22.78 23.80
CA THR A 15 -38.38 -22.70 24.46
C THR A 15 -37.30 -23.62 23.88
N LEU A 16 -36.25 -23.01 23.32
CA LEU A 16 -34.88 -23.44 23.57
C LEU A 16 -33.93 -22.25 23.40
N THR A 17 -33.26 -21.88 24.49
CA THR A 17 -32.19 -20.90 24.52
C THR A 17 -30.94 -21.48 23.87
N SER A 18 -30.56 -21.00 22.69
CA SER A 18 -29.19 -21.15 22.20
C SER A 18 -28.42 -19.89 22.59
N ALA A 19 -27.51 -20.05 23.55
CA ALA A 19 -26.50 -19.04 23.84
C ALA A 19 -25.69 -18.82 22.55
N GLY A 20 -25.75 -17.61 22.00
CA GLY A 20 -24.80 -17.20 20.97
C GLY A 20 -23.43 -17.05 21.62
N SER A 21 -22.59 -18.07 21.48
CA SER A 21 -21.16 -17.93 21.72
C SER A 21 -20.63 -16.90 20.73
N PHE A 22 -20.24 -15.72 21.20
CA PHE A 22 -19.36 -14.85 20.43
C PHE A 22 -18.03 -15.59 20.32
N ALA A 23 -17.83 -16.28 19.19
CA ALA A 23 -16.51 -16.71 18.79
C ALA A 23 -15.70 -15.44 18.54
N GLN A 24 -14.81 -15.15 19.49
CA GLN A 24 -13.73 -14.20 19.36
C GLN A 24 -13.01 -14.52 18.05
N GLY A 25 -13.21 -13.67 17.04
CA GLY A 25 -12.53 -13.75 15.76
C GLY A 25 -11.04 -13.53 15.99
N GLY A 26 -10.32 -14.62 16.21
CA GLY A 26 -8.87 -14.65 16.30
C GLY A 26 -8.30 -14.34 14.92
N PHE A 27 -7.51 -13.28 14.85
CA PHE A 27 -6.58 -13.07 13.75
C PHE A 27 -5.53 -14.19 13.81
N SER A 28 -5.62 -15.16 12.90
CA SER A 28 -4.58 -16.17 12.68
C SER A 28 -3.70 -15.71 11.52
N SER A 29 -2.53 -15.17 11.83
CA SER A 29 -1.47 -14.99 10.85
C SER A 29 -0.53 -16.19 10.90
N ASP A 30 -0.67 -17.11 9.95
CA ASP A 30 0.42 -18.03 9.60
C ASP A 30 1.44 -17.23 8.78
N GLN A 31 2.41 -16.60 9.44
CA GLN A 31 3.48 -15.89 8.73
C GLN A 31 4.82 -16.60 8.95
N ALA A 32 5.19 -17.40 7.95
CA ALA A 32 6.56 -17.82 7.74
C ALA A 32 7.36 -16.66 7.12
N ASN A 33 8.40 -16.26 7.86
CA ASN A 33 9.66 -15.68 7.38
C ASN A 33 9.62 -14.32 6.63
N ALA A 34 9.85 -13.22 7.36
CA ALA A 34 10.65 -12.10 6.86
C ALA A 34 11.28 -11.34 8.03
N SER A 35 12.59 -11.21 7.97
CA SER A 35 13.51 -10.65 8.95
C SER A 35 13.43 -9.13 9.09
N ASN A 36 13.54 -8.65 10.34
CA ASN A 36 14.07 -7.35 10.77
C ASN A 36 13.68 -6.11 9.95
N GLN A 37 12.75 -5.29 10.45
CA GLN A 37 13.13 -3.93 10.87
C GLN A 37 12.12 -3.29 11.85
N SER A 38 12.74 -2.55 12.75
CA SER A 38 12.30 -1.86 13.96
C SER A 38 11.05 -0.96 13.83
N SER A 39 10.20 -1.06 14.86
CA SER A 39 9.41 0.02 15.48
C SER A 39 8.35 0.75 14.64
N SER A 40 7.12 0.20 14.63
CA SER A 40 5.92 1.03 14.52
C SER A 40 4.85 0.53 15.49
N VAL A 41 4.39 1.40 16.38
CA VAL A 41 3.23 1.14 17.25
C VAL A 41 1.98 1.35 16.39
N GLY A 42 1.50 0.28 15.76
CA GLY A 42 0.36 0.29 14.84
C GLY A 42 0.22 -1.07 14.15
N PHE A 43 -0.95 -1.37 13.58
CA PHE A 43 -1.29 -2.66 12.97
C PHE A 43 -0.15 -3.25 12.10
N ASN A 44 0.45 -4.35 12.55
CA ASN A 44 1.42 -5.16 11.79
C ASN A 44 0.69 -6.14 10.85
N GLY A 45 -0.13 -5.62 9.94
CA GLY A 45 -0.51 -6.37 8.76
C GLY A 45 0.73 -6.50 7.87
N ASN A 46 1.02 -7.71 7.38
CA ASN A 46 2.06 -7.90 6.37
C ASN A 46 1.59 -7.30 5.04
N ILE A 47 1.62 -5.97 4.91
CA ILE A 47 1.37 -5.27 3.65
C ILE A 47 2.69 -5.33 2.89
N ALA A 48 2.77 -6.22 1.91
CA ALA A 48 3.90 -6.28 1.01
C ALA A 48 3.81 -5.08 0.05
N ASN A 49 4.65 -4.07 0.28
CA ASN A 49 4.79 -2.95 -0.63
C ASN A 49 5.71 -3.34 -1.80
N PRO A 50 5.46 -2.86 -3.03
CA PRO A 50 6.37 -3.07 -4.14
C PRO A 50 7.76 -2.51 -3.85
N ASP A 51 8.78 -3.34 -4.09
CA ASP A 51 10.19 -3.05 -3.82
C ASP A 51 11.08 -3.09 -5.08
N THR A 52 10.47 -3.33 -6.25
CA THR A 52 11.14 -3.29 -7.56
C THR A 52 10.43 -2.32 -8.48
N VAL A 53 11.18 -1.71 -9.40
CA VAL A 53 10.64 -0.77 -10.39
C VAL A 53 9.56 -1.43 -11.25
N LYS A 54 9.76 -2.69 -11.66
CA LYS A 54 8.75 -3.43 -12.40
C LYS A 54 7.46 -3.59 -11.60
N ALA A 55 7.55 -3.97 -10.33
CA ALA A 55 6.37 -4.13 -9.48
C ALA A 55 5.65 -2.79 -9.25
N ALA A 56 6.39 -1.70 -9.07
CA ALA A 56 5.83 -0.35 -8.97
C ALA A 56 5.09 0.07 -10.25
N SER A 57 5.64 -0.24 -11.43
CA SER A 57 5.01 0.08 -12.72
C SER A 57 3.68 -0.65 -12.98
N GLU A 58 3.45 -1.75 -12.26
CA GLU A 58 2.23 -2.58 -12.33
C GLU A 58 1.33 -2.38 -11.10
N ALA A 59 1.76 -1.55 -10.14
CA ALA A 59 1.02 -1.28 -8.93
C ALA A 59 -0.21 -0.43 -9.23
N ARG A 60 -1.13 -0.40 -8.26
CA ARG A 60 -2.31 0.47 -8.34
C ARG A 60 -1.92 1.90 -8.00
N ASP A 61 -2.72 2.84 -8.48
CA ASP A 61 -2.74 4.22 -8.01
C ASP A 61 -2.75 4.30 -6.47
N ASP A 62 -2.05 5.28 -5.92
CA ASP A 62 -1.81 5.52 -4.49
C ASP A 62 -1.03 4.41 -3.75
N ALA A 63 -0.42 3.45 -4.47
CA ALA A 63 0.38 2.42 -3.83
C ALA A 63 1.70 2.99 -3.31
N TYR A 64 1.94 2.86 -2.00
CA TYR A 64 3.21 3.24 -1.40
C TYR A 64 4.32 2.24 -1.77
N VAL A 65 5.47 2.75 -2.23
CA VAL A 65 6.61 1.95 -2.68
C VAL A 65 7.90 2.35 -1.98
N THR A 66 8.88 1.44 -1.97
CA THR A 66 10.25 1.75 -1.56
C THR A 66 11.19 1.07 -2.54
N LEU A 67 11.80 1.88 -3.41
CA LEU A 67 12.58 1.40 -4.54
C LEU A 67 14.06 1.70 -4.30
N THR A 68 14.92 0.76 -4.68
CA THR A 68 16.38 0.94 -4.63
C THR A 68 16.97 0.86 -6.03
N GLY A 69 17.69 1.89 -6.45
CA GLY A 69 18.12 2.03 -7.85
C GLY A 69 18.93 3.30 -8.09
N ASN A 70 18.93 3.77 -9.33
CA ASN A 70 19.75 4.91 -9.78
C ASN A 70 18.88 5.87 -10.59
N ILE A 71 19.16 7.18 -10.47
CA ILE A 71 18.62 8.18 -11.39
C ILE A 71 19.54 8.26 -12.61
N THR A 72 19.03 7.99 -13.80
CA THR A 72 19.85 7.89 -15.02
C THR A 72 19.76 9.13 -15.91
N GLU A 73 18.64 9.86 -15.84
CA GLU A 73 18.38 11.02 -16.69
C GLU A 73 17.38 11.97 -16.01
N GLN A 74 17.52 13.28 -16.26
CA GLN A 74 16.47 14.26 -15.98
C GLN A 74 15.70 14.52 -17.28
N ILE A 75 14.40 14.20 -17.28
CA ILE A 75 13.55 14.26 -18.47
C ILE A 75 12.58 15.45 -18.46
N GLY A 76 12.50 16.18 -17.35
CA GLY A 76 11.67 17.36 -17.21
C GLY A 76 11.99 18.19 -15.96
N HIS A 77 11.15 19.19 -15.70
CA HIS A 77 11.15 19.90 -14.41
C HIS A 77 10.73 18.89 -13.33
N GLU A 78 11.61 18.61 -12.36
CA GLU A 78 11.36 17.68 -11.25
C GLU A 78 11.10 16.22 -11.66
N LEU A 79 11.15 15.89 -12.96
CA LEU A 79 10.95 14.53 -13.48
C LEU A 79 12.27 13.87 -13.89
N TYR A 80 12.48 12.66 -13.36
CA TYR A 80 13.69 11.88 -13.56
C TYR A 80 13.38 10.45 -13.94
N THR A 81 14.26 9.84 -14.74
CA THR A 81 14.23 8.38 -14.99
C THR A 81 14.95 7.68 -13.85
N PHE A 82 14.23 6.81 -13.14
CA PHE A 82 14.77 5.94 -12.11
C PHE A 82 14.81 4.50 -12.61
N SER A 83 15.90 3.79 -12.37
CA SER A 83 16.11 2.45 -12.88
C SER A 83 16.67 1.50 -11.81
N ASP A 84 16.23 0.25 -11.86
CA ASP A 84 16.86 -0.88 -11.19
C ASP A 84 17.09 -2.03 -12.19
N GLU A 85 17.43 -3.22 -11.71
CA GLU A 85 17.65 -4.40 -12.56
C GLU A 85 16.37 -4.92 -13.26
N THR A 86 15.19 -4.47 -12.81
CA THR A 86 13.88 -4.93 -13.27
C THR A 86 13.24 -4.01 -14.30
N GLY A 87 13.66 -2.74 -14.38
CA GLY A 87 13.15 -1.80 -15.36
C GLY A 87 13.47 -0.34 -15.08
N GLN A 88 12.65 0.53 -15.68
CA GLN A 88 12.73 1.99 -15.53
C GLN A 88 11.33 2.55 -15.25
N ILE A 89 11.26 3.59 -14.43
CA ILE A 89 10.04 4.34 -14.10
C ILE A 89 10.39 5.82 -13.98
N VAL A 90 9.39 6.69 -14.20
CA VAL A 90 9.55 8.12 -13.94
C VAL A 90 9.33 8.36 -12.45
N VAL A 91 10.19 9.19 -11.85
CA VAL A 91 10.00 9.69 -10.48
C VAL A 91 9.89 11.21 -10.53
N GLU A 92 8.97 11.75 -9.75
CA GLU A 92 8.82 13.19 -9.50
C GLU A 92 9.44 13.51 -8.15
N ILE A 93 10.48 14.34 -8.13
CA ILE A 93 11.22 14.70 -6.91
C ILE A 93 11.22 16.22 -6.81
N GLU A 94 10.51 16.76 -5.81
CA GLU A 94 10.48 18.21 -5.59
C GLU A 94 11.86 18.71 -5.15
N HIS A 95 12.10 20.01 -5.38
CA HIS A 95 13.38 20.61 -5.00
C HIS A 95 13.75 20.40 -3.52
N GLU A 96 12.75 20.37 -2.63
CA GLU A 96 12.94 20.25 -1.19
C GLU A 96 13.31 18.84 -0.70
N ASP A 97 12.91 17.79 -1.43
CA ASP A 97 13.13 16.39 -1.04
C ASP A 97 14.58 15.95 -1.17
N TRP A 98 15.36 16.63 -2.02
CA TRP A 98 16.78 16.35 -2.17
C TRP A 98 17.57 16.52 -0.88
N HIS A 99 17.11 17.37 0.04
CA HIS A 99 17.76 17.59 1.34
C HIS A 99 19.29 17.82 1.26
N GLY A 100 19.76 18.41 0.16
CA GLY A 100 21.18 18.71 -0.09
C GLY A 100 22.05 17.53 -0.53
N ILE A 101 21.49 16.35 -0.84
CA ILE A 101 22.29 15.25 -1.40
C ILE A 101 22.67 15.55 -2.85
N ASN A 102 23.92 15.23 -3.22
CA ASN A 102 24.38 15.35 -4.60
C ASN A 102 24.34 13.98 -5.28
N VAL A 103 23.54 13.86 -6.34
CA VAL A 103 23.30 12.60 -7.05
C VAL A 103 23.91 12.63 -8.45
N THR A 104 24.58 11.54 -8.80
CA THR A 104 25.06 11.25 -10.17
C THR A 104 24.39 9.97 -10.68
N ALA A 105 24.55 9.65 -11.96
CA ALA A 105 24.03 8.41 -12.54
C ALA A 105 24.53 7.13 -11.83
N ASP A 106 25.74 7.17 -11.28
CA ASP A 106 26.34 6.05 -10.55
C ASP A 106 25.88 5.96 -9.08
N THR A 107 25.16 6.98 -8.58
CA THR A 107 24.72 7.04 -7.18
C THR A 107 23.52 6.12 -6.98
N LYS A 108 23.70 5.11 -6.12
CA LYS A 108 22.60 4.23 -5.71
C LYS A 108 21.78 4.89 -4.61
N LEU A 109 20.46 4.90 -4.79
CA LEU A 109 19.49 5.64 -4.01
C LEU A 109 18.39 4.71 -3.50
N ILE A 110 17.76 5.12 -2.40
CA ILE A 110 16.48 4.62 -1.92
C ILE A 110 15.47 5.75 -2.10
N VAL A 111 14.40 5.46 -2.85
CA VAL A 111 13.27 6.35 -3.11
C VAL A 111 12.03 5.76 -2.46
N GLN A 112 11.30 6.57 -1.72
CA GLN A 112 10.03 6.21 -1.09
C GLN A 112 8.97 7.23 -1.49
N GLY A 113 7.78 6.75 -1.79
CA GLY A 113 6.73 7.58 -2.33
C GLY A 113 5.53 6.78 -2.79
N GLU A 114 4.62 7.46 -3.48
CA GLU A 114 3.34 6.91 -3.94
C GLU A 114 3.35 6.75 -5.46
N VAL A 115 2.78 5.66 -5.95
CA VAL A 115 2.55 5.49 -7.38
C VAL A 115 1.38 6.39 -7.80
N ASP A 116 1.65 7.33 -8.71
CA ASP A 116 0.61 8.14 -9.38
C ASP A 116 0.39 7.58 -10.79
N GLN A 117 -0.80 7.01 -10.98
CA GLN A 117 -1.25 6.45 -12.25
C GLN A 117 -2.09 7.48 -13.02
N GLY A 118 -1.39 8.30 -13.81
CA GLY A 118 -2.02 9.11 -14.84
C GLY A 118 -2.63 8.26 -15.96
N TRP A 119 -3.44 8.89 -16.82
CA TRP A 119 -4.06 8.19 -17.96
C TRP A 119 -3.07 7.60 -18.97
N THR A 120 -1.85 8.16 -19.07
CA THR A 120 -0.84 7.75 -20.06
C THR A 120 0.46 7.29 -19.44
N THR A 121 0.71 7.58 -18.16
CA THR A 121 2.02 7.46 -17.55
C THR A 121 1.86 7.07 -16.09
N VAL A 122 2.67 6.13 -15.65
CA VAL A 122 2.85 5.77 -14.24
C VAL A 122 4.13 6.43 -13.76
N LYS A 123 4.06 7.18 -12.67
CA LYS A 123 5.21 7.78 -11.99
C LYS A 123 5.20 7.43 -10.50
N VAL A 124 6.29 7.73 -9.82
CA VAL A 124 6.34 7.73 -8.35
C VAL A 124 6.53 9.16 -7.89
N ASP A 125 5.60 9.65 -7.08
CA ASP A 125 5.71 10.95 -6.40
C ASP A 125 6.50 10.72 -5.12
N VAL A 126 7.69 11.33 -5.05
CA VAL A 126 8.70 10.99 -4.05
C VAL A 126 8.52 11.81 -2.79
N ASP A 127 8.26 11.15 -1.66
CA ASP A 127 8.24 11.78 -0.33
C ASP A 127 9.62 11.84 0.32
N ARG A 128 10.48 10.88 -0.02
CA ARG A 128 11.79 10.72 0.61
C ARG A 128 12.78 10.09 -0.35
N ILE A 129 13.93 10.73 -0.46
CA ILE A 129 15.11 10.22 -1.15
C ILE A 129 16.31 10.16 -0.21
N SER A 130 17.12 9.11 -0.33
CA SER A 130 18.35 8.94 0.44
C SER A 130 19.37 8.08 -0.30
N LEU A 131 20.63 8.12 0.13
CA LEU A 131 21.67 7.23 -0.39
C LEU A 131 21.41 5.78 0.07
N ALA A 132 21.55 4.82 -0.85
CA ALA A 132 21.59 3.41 -0.49
C ALA A 132 22.94 3.09 0.19
N ASN A 133 22.90 2.49 1.37
CA ASN A 133 24.10 2.11 2.14
C ASN A 133 24.77 0.84 1.62
#